data_AF-A0A521TRK6-F1
#
_entry.id   AF-A0A521TRK6-F1
#
_cell.length_a   1.000
_cell.length_b   1.000
_cell.length_c   1.000
_cell.angle_alpha   90.00
_cell.angle_beta   90.00
_cell.angle_gamma   90.00
#
_symmetry.space_group_name_H-M   'P 1'
#
loop_
_entity.id
_entity.type
_entity.pdbx_description
1 polymer ?
#
loop_
_entity_poly.entity_id
_entity_poly.type
_entity_poly.pdbx_seq_one_letter_code
_entity_poly.pdbx_strand_id
1 'polypeptide(L)'
;MALLNDEWQTLLKDYREYHDDPICEATHLVGIPMIMASLPAMIIPPVGLSMFAAGWTLQGIGHAVKGNPPKFFGDKRNLLVGAIWWFDTVLRPVGLAEPLFGKRA
;
A
#
# COMPACT_ATOMS: atom_id res chain seq x y z
N MET A 1 5.22 0.02 18.30
CA MET A 1 6.44 -0.74 17.95
C MET A 1 6.71 -1.94 18.84
N ALA A 2 6.46 -1.89 20.16
CA ALA A 2 6.76 -2.99 21.10
C ALA A 2 6.11 -4.38 20.82
N LEU A 3 5.13 -4.47 19.91
CA LEU A 3 4.48 -5.72 19.50
C LEU A 3 5.11 -6.37 18.26
N LEU A 4 5.91 -5.63 17.49
CA LEU A 4 6.55 -6.13 16.28
C LEU A 4 8.03 -6.42 16.57
N ASN A 5 8.56 -7.52 16.05
CA ASN A 5 10.00 -7.78 16.08
C ASN A 5 10.75 -6.79 15.17
N ASP A 6 12.08 -6.76 15.29
CA ASP A 6 12.93 -5.81 14.55
C ASP A 6 12.83 -5.97 13.03
N GLU A 7 12.59 -7.20 12.56
CA GLU A 7 12.41 -7.50 11.14
C GLU A 7 11.18 -6.79 10.57
N TRP A 8 10.03 -6.91 11.23
CA TRP A 8 8.80 -6.24 10.79
C TRP A 8 8.91 -4.73 10.91
N GLN A 9 9.52 -4.21 11.98
CA GLN A 9 9.75 -2.77 12.13
C GLN A 9 10.61 -2.21 10.99
N THR A 10 11.66 -2.95 10.61
CA THR A 10 12.52 -2.60 9.47
C THR A 10 11.71 -2.61 8.16
N LEU A 11 10.89 -3.64 7.94
CA LEU A 11 10.09 -3.74 6.72
C LEU A 11 9.09 -2.57 6.57
N LEU A 12 8.42 -2.17 7.66
CA LEU A 12 7.52 -1.00 7.68
C LEU A 12 8.27 0.30 7.40
N LYS A 13 9.41 0.51 8.05
CA LYS A 13 10.27 1.68 7.87
C LYS A 13 10.77 1.78 6.43
N ASP A 14 11.38 0.72 5.93
CA ASP A 14 11.89 0.65 4.57
C ASP A 14 10.78 0.84 3.54
N TYR A 15 9.54 0.44 3.84
CA TYR A 15 8.41 0.66 2.94
C TYR A 15 8.05 2.16 2.88
N ARG A 16 8.00 2.82 4.04
CA ARG A 16 7.71 4.27 4.12
C ARG A 16 8.74 5.11 3.40
N GLU A 17 10.03 4.83 3.62
CA GLU A 17 11.15 5.56 3.01
C GLU A 17 11.18 5.37 1.49
N TYR A 18 10.85 4.17 1.01
CA TYR A 18 10.78 3.88 -0.42
C TYR A 18 9.61 4.59 -1.13
N HIS A 19 8.51 4.85 -0.42
CA HIS A 19 7.31 5.52 -0.93
C HIS A 19 7.15 6.93 -0.34
N ASP A 20 8.22 7.73 -0.31
CA ASP A 20 8.17 9.10 0.22
C ASP A 20 7.84 10.20 -0.81
N ASP A 21 7.37 9.80 -1.99
CA ASP A 21 6.92 10.75 -3.01
C ASP A 21 5.38 10.85 -3.07
N PRO A 22 4.83 12.05 -3.33
CA PRO A 22 3.40 12.27 -3.25
C PRO A 22 2.61 11.63 -4.41
N ILE A 23 3.23 11.37 -5.55
CA ILE A 23 2.54 10.84 -6.74
C ILE A 23 2.31 9.35 -6.57
N CYS A 24 3.35 8.60 -6.22
CA CYS A 24 3.32 7.19 -5.91
C CYS A 24 2.41 6.93 -4.70
N GLU A 25 2.52 7.74 -3.64
CA GLU A 25 1.63 7.62 -2.47
C GLU A 25 0.15 7.83 -2.86
N ALA A 26 -0.16 8.82 -3.70
CA ALA A 26 -1.53 9.06 -4.16
C ALA A 26 -2.10 7.92 -5.02
N THR A 27 -1.30 7.36 -5.94
CA THR A 27 -1.75 6.22 -6.75
C THR A 27 -1.96 4.97 -5.89
N HIS A 28 -1.17 4.77 -4.84
CA HIS A 28 -1.33 3.68 -3.88
C HIS A 28 -2.54 3.87 -2.98
N LEU A 29 -2.81 5.10 -2.54
CA LEU A 29 -3.97 5.44 -1.70
C LEU A 29 -5.30 5.05 -2.38
N VAL A 30 -5.37 5.14 -3.71
CA VAL A 30 -6.53 4.73 -4.51
C VAL A 30 -6.42 3.28 -5.01
N GLY A 31 -5.23 2.86 -5.43
CA GLY A 31 -5.00 1.54 -6.04
C GLY A 31 -5.12 0.37 -5.06
N ILE A 32 -4.56 0.50 -3.85
CA ILE A 32 -4.62 -0.54 -2.81
C ILE A 32 -6.06 -0.91 -2.43
N PRO A 33 -6.96 0.03 -2.06
CA PRO A 33 -8.34 -0.32 -1.72
C PRO A 33 -9.12 -0.82 -2.92
N MET A 34 -8.82 -0.35 -4.14
CA MET A 34 -9.40 -0.89 -5.37
C MET A 34 -9.05 -2.36 -5.56
N ILE A 35 -7.79 -2.75 -5.33
CA ILE A 35 -7.38 -4.16 -5.36
C ILE A 35 -8.03 -4.95 -4.23
N MET A 36 -8.03 -4.44 -3.00
CA MET A 36 -8.65 -5.15 -1.87
C MET A 36 -10.14 -5.37 -2.10
N ALA A 37 -10.87 -4.36 -2.59
CA ALA A 37 -12.28 -4.43 -2.91
C ALA A 37 -12.58 -5.27 -4.17
N SER A 38 -11.61 -5.43 -5.07
CA SER A 38 -11.76 -6.30 -6.26
C SER A 38 -11.98 -7.77 -5.87
N LEU A 39 -11.37 -8.23 -4.77
CA LEU A 39 -11.44 -9.62 -4.33
C LEU A 39 -12.88 -10.07 -4.01
N PRO A 40 -13.65 -9.38 -3.14
CA PRO A 40 -15.07 -9.70 -2.97
C PRO A 40 -15.91 -9.36 -4.22
N ALA A 41 -15.53 -8.35 -5.00
CA ALA A 41 -16.24 -8.00 -6.23
C ALA A 41 -16.11 -9.05 -7.35
N MET A 42 -15.21 -10.04 -7.22
CA MET A 42 -15.11 -11.18 -8.16
C MET A 42 -16.38 -12.02 -8.26
N ILE A 43 -17.35 -11.86 -7.35
CA ILE A 43 -18.71 -12.42 -7.52
C ILE A 43 -19.39 -11.94 -8.80
N ILE A 44 -19.01 -10.76 -9.30
CA ILE A 44 -19.33 -10.25 -10.64
C ILE A 44 -17.98 -10.13 -11.40
N PRO A 45 -17.51 -11.19 -12.07
CA PRO A 45 -16.13 -11.24 -12.59
C PRO A 45 -15.72 -10.06 -13.47
N PRO A 46 -16.56 -9.53 -14.39
CA PRO A 46 -16.19 -8.34 -15.16
C PRO A 46 -15.87 -7.12 -14.28
N VAL A 47 -16.58 -6.95 -13.15
CA VAL A 47 -16.34 -5.86 -12.20
C VAL A 47 -15.06 -6.12 -11.41
N GLY A 48 -14.93 -7.30 -10.79
CA GLY A 48 -13.74 -7.66 -10.01
C GLY A 48 -12.45 -7.61 -10.84
N LEU A 49 -12.44 -8.18 -12.04
CA LEU A 49 -11.28 -8.16 -12.94
C LEU A 49 -10.92 -6.73 -13.36
N SER A 50 -11.91 -5.88 -13.68
CA SER A 50 -11.65 -4.49 -14.04
C SER A 50 -11.03 -3.71 -12.90
N MET A 51 -11.54 -3.86 -11.68
CA MET A 51 -10.99 -3.22 -10.47
C MET A 51 -9.58 -3.71 -10.17
N PHE A 52 -9.34 -5.02 -10.25
CA PHE A 52 -8.02 -5.61 -10.01
C PHE A 52 -6.99 -5.07 -11.01
N ALA A 53 -7.30 -5.11 -12.31
CA ALA A 53 -6.42 -4.62 -13.35
C ALA A 53 -6.16 -3.11 -13.21
N ALA A 54 -7.21 -2.30 -13.04
CA ALA A 54 -7.09 -0.86 -12.89
C ALA A 54 -6.27 -0.46 -11.65
N GLY A 55 -6.49 -1.13 -10.51
CA GLY A 55 -5.76 -0.86 -9.27
C GLY A 55 -4.26 -1.16 -9.39
N TRP A 56 -3.90 -2.24 -10.09
CA TRP A 56 -2.49 -2.56 -10.39
C TRP A 56 -1.88 -1.58 -11.39
N THR A 57 -2.59 -1.25 -12.48
CA THR A 57 -2.12 -0.28 -13.47
C THR A 57 -1.86 1.08 -12.83
N LEU A 58 -2.75 1.55 -11.96
CA LEU A 58 -2.60 2.84 -11.28
C LEU A 58 -1.33 2.88 -10.40
N GLN A 59 -1.10 1.86 -9.58
CA GLN A 59 0.11 1.75 -8.77
C GLN A 59 1.38 1.64 -9.62
N GLY A 60 1.31 0.86 -10.71
CA GLY A 60 2.39 0.72 -11.67
C GLY A 60 2.77 2.05 -12.33
N ILE A 61 1.79 2.90 -12.66
CA ILE A 61 2.02 4.26 -13.17
C ILE A 61 2.77 5.11 -12.13
N GLY A 62 2.36 5.06 -10.86
CA GLY A 62 3.07 5.80 -9.80
C GLY A 62 4.55 5.41 -9.69
N HIS A 63 4.82 4.10 -9.67
CA HIS A 63 6.18 3.56 -9.69
C HIS A 63 6.98 3.94 -10.95
N ALA A 64 6.34 3.88 -12.12
CA ALA A 64 6.97 4.26 -13.38
C ALA A 64 7.33 5.76 -13.41
N VAL A 65 6.46 6.64 -12.91
CA VAL A 65 6.72 8.08 -12.81
C VAL A 65 7.85 8.37 -11.82
N LYS A 66 7.92 7.64 -10.70
CA LYS A 66 9.02 7.76 -9.73
C LYS A 66 10.34 7.16 -10.24
N GLY A 67 10.28 6.22 -11.18
CA GLY A 67 11.44 5.51 -11.71
C GLY A 67 11.95 4.40 -10.78
N ASN A 68 11.11 3.87 -9.91
CA ASN A 68 11.47 2.80 -8.98
C ASN A 68 10.56 1.55 -9.17
N PRO A 69 11.10 0.33 -9.12
CA PRO A 69 10.27 -0.87 -9.27
C PRO A 69 9.37 -1.10 -8.06
N PRO A 70 8.20 -1.75 -8.22
CA PRO A 70 7.38 -2.19 -7.10
C PRO A 70 8.15 -3.08 -6.12
N LYS A 71 8.12 -2.72 -4.83
CA LYS A 71 8.96 -3.35 -3.80
C LYS A 71 8.66 -4.84 -3.56
N PHE A 72 7.45 -5.29 -3.90
CA PHE A 72 7.07 -6.70 -3.80
C PHE A 72 7.82 -7.62 -4.77
N PHE A 73 8.51 -7.08 -5.79
CA PHE A 73 9.42 -7.87 -6.62
C PHE A 73 10.66 -8.34 -5.85
N GLY A 74 11.10 -7.60 -4.84
CA GLY A 74 12.19 -8.02 -3.94
C GLY A 74 11.68 -8.89 -2.80
N ASP A 75 10.68 -8.38 -2.06
CA ASP A 75 10.08 -9.10 -0.93
C ASP A 75 8.56 -8.99 -0.96
N LYS A 76 7.90 -10.14 -1.19
CA LYS A 76 6.44 -10.27 -1.32
C LYS A 76 5.66 -9.80 -0.09
N ARG A 77 6.29 -9.75 1.10
CA ARG A 77 5.66 -9.21 2.31
C ARG A 77 5.27 -7.74 2.14
N ASN A 78 5.89 -7.01 1.21
CA ASN A 78 5.51 -5.63 0.90
C ASN A 78 4.08 -5.50 0.33
N LEU A 79 3.47 -6.59 -0.17
CA LEU A 79 2.03 -6.61 -0.50
C LEU A 79 1.18 -6.39 0.75
N LEU A 80 1.50 -7.12 1.84
CA LEU A 80 0.83 -6.99 3.13
C LEU A 80 1.15 -5.63 3.77
N VAL A 81 2.41 -5.20 3.72
CA VAL A 81 2.82 -3.89 4.26
C VAL A 81 2.07 -2.74 3.58
N GLY A 82 1.86 -2.82 2.26
CA GLY A 82 1.04 -1.83 1.54
C GLY A 82 -0.40 -1.77 2.07
N ALA A 83 -1.03 -2.93 2.31
CA ALA A 83 -2.36 -2.96 2.92
C ALA A 83 -2.37 -2.37 4.34
N ILE A 84 -1.37 -2.71 5.17
CA ILE A 84 -1.23 -2.15 6.53
C ILE A 84 -1.03 -0.62 6.46
N TRP A 85 -0.20 -0.14 5.53
CA TRP A 85 0.02 1.29 5.29
C TRP A 85 -1.29 2.01 4.92
N TRP A 86 -2.10 1.40 4.07
CA TRP A 86 -3.38 1.99 3.70
C TRP A 86 -4.32 2.11 4.90
N PHE A 87 -4.47 1.05 5.70
CA PHE A 87 -5.29 1.08 6.92
C PHE A 87 -4.78 2.10 7.93
N ASP A 88 -3.46 2.13 8.21
CA ASP A 88 -2.84 3.13 9.09
C ASP A 88 -3.18 4.54 8.61
N THR A 89 -3.00 4.81 7.32
CA THR A 89 -3.22 6.13 6.71
C THR A 89 -4.67 6.60 6.85
N VAL A 90 -5.66 5.75 6.55
CA VAL A 90 -7.08 6.14 6.57
C VAL A 90 -7.70 6.14 7.97
N LEU A 91 -7.17 5.33 8.89
CA LEU A 91 -7.65 5.27 10.28
C LEU A 91 -6.97 6.30 11.18
N ARG A 92 -5.82 6.86 10.77
CA ARG A 92 -5.08 7.88 11.51
C ARG A 92 -5.95 9.05 11.99
N PRO A 93 -6.85 9.63 11.17
CA PRO A 93 -7.71 10.74 11.61
C PRO A 93 -8.75 10.32 12.66
N VAL A 94 -9.07 9.04 12.75
CA VAL A 94 -10.07 8.49 13.68
C VAL A 94 -9.47 8.21 15.07
N GLY A 95 -8.15 8.23 15.22
CA GLY A 95 -7.46 8.06 16.50
C GLY A 95 -7.54 6.63 17.07
N LEU A 96 -7.85 5.64 16.24
CA LEU A 96 -8.04 4.24 16.67
C LEU A 96 -6.73 3.45 16.84
N ALA A 97 -5.58 3.99 16.41
CA ALA A 97 -4.28 3.34 16.54
C ALA A 97 -3.14 4.37 16.58
N GLU A 98 -2.07 4.01 17.31
CA GLU A 98 -0.79 4.72 17.25
C GLU A 98 -0.20 4.62 15.84
N PRO A 99 0.32 5.71 15.25
CA PRO A 99 0.83 5.67 13.88
C PRO A 99 1.93 4.64 13.68
N LEU A 100 1.72 3.70 12.75
CA LEU A 100 2.69 2.64 12.45
C LEU A 100 3.82 3.13 11.55
N PHE A 101 3.53 4.04 10.62
CA PHE A 101 4.50 4.53 9.62
C PHE A 101 5.10 5.89 9.95
N GLY A 102 5.03 6.33 11.21
CA GLY A 102 5.58 7.61 11.65
C GLY A 102 4.97 8.82 10.93
N LYS A 103 5.62 9.98 11.01
CA LYS A 103 5.27 11.15 10.18
C LYS A 103 6.03 11.04 8.86
N ARG A 104 5.47 11.61 7.80
CA ARG A 104 6.22 11.93 6.58
C ARG A 104 7.40 12.83 6.95
N ALA A 105 8.58 12.53 6.43
CA ALA A 105 9.78 13.33 6.64
C ALA A 105 9.68 14.69 5.91
#